data_AF-A0A150RYL7-F1
#
_entry.id   AF-A0A150RYL7-F1
#
_cell.length_a   1.000
_cell.length_b   1.000
_cell.length_c   1.000
_cell.angle_alpha   90.00
_cell.angle_beta   90.00
_cell.angle_gamma   90.00
#
_symmetry.space_group_name_H-M   'P 1'
#
loop_
_entity.id
_entity.type
_entity.pdbx_description
1 polymer ?
#
loop_
_entity_poly.entity_id
_entity_poly.type
_entity_poly.pdbx_seq_one_letter_code
_entity_poly.pdbx_strand_id
1 'polypeptide(L)'
;DPNADSDGDGFTPAAGDCNDADANVNPGAIEVEVTEPDASGHIPAPADEDCDGAIDNVAPPCDDGLSLEDFDPANGARAIDLCAFASRDDRRWGVLSARYIRGDGSPAARSPAIGLFDGFGPNVRAQGGARLLALSTGRARLPDHPDACRSESCSSYGPGAAPPGFPQDNPDCPPSDFINDDIGLEVVLRAPQNATGYEFLFKFYTYEYPEWVCEDFNDQFVALATPAPPGSYNGNLSFDGEGRPVSVNIAFFDVCDGCPLGSSELVGTGFSPRRDGGTRWLKTRAPVRGGEEISLRFILFDTGDDRFDSTALIDGFRWIATGGTVSVETTPAVDPR
;
A
#
# COMPACT_ATOMS: atom_id res chain seq x y z
N ASP A 1 -8.94 -9.29 -40.05
CA ASP A 1 -7.73 -10.05 -40.42
C ASP A 1 -7.23 -10.63 -39.12
N PRO A 2 -7.01 -11.94 -38.96
CA PRO A 2 -6.64 -12.50 -37.66
C PRO A 2 -5.31 -11.98 -37.10
N ASN A 3 -4.48 -11.30 -37.90
CA ASN A 3 -3.24 -10.67 -37.44
C ASN A 3 -3.33 -9.13 -37.41
N ALA A 4 -4.50 -8.55 -37.68
CA ALA A 4 -4.73 -7.15 -37.42
C ALA A 4 -5.07 -6.98 -35.93
N ASP A 5 -4.54 -5.92 -35.34
CA ASP A 5 -4.84 -5.39 -34.01
C ASP A 5 -5.67 -4.13 -34.28
N SER A 6 -7.00 -4.28 -34.25
CA SER A 6 -7.93 -3.28 -34.75
C SER A 6 -8.25 -2.21 -33.70
N ASP A 7 -8.16 -2.53 -32.41
CA ASP A 7 -8.39 -1.61 -31.29
C ASP A 7 -7.09 -1.06 -30.66
N GLY A 8 -5.92 -1.63 -31.00
CA GLY A 8 -4.60 -1.12 -30.66
C GLY A 8 -4.12 -1.51 -29.28
N ASP A 9 -4.65 -2.58 -28.69
CA ASP A 9 -4.27 -3.04 -27.34
C ASP A 9 -3.02 -3.95 -27.31
N GLY A 10 -2.47 -4.25 -28.49
CA GLY A 10 -1.27 -5.07 -28.68
C GLY A 10 -1.55 -6.56 -28.79
N PHE A 11 -2.81 -6.98 -28.78
CA PHE A 11 -3.26 -8.34 -29.07
C PHE A 11 -3.96 -8.36 -30.42
N THR A 12 -4.05 -9.56 -30.99
CA THR A 12 -4.73 -9.80 -32.27
C THR A 12 -5.60 -11.02 -32.05
N PRO A 13 -6.60 -11.28 -32.90
CA PRO A 13 -7.39 -12.50 -32.79
C PRO A 13 -6.52 -13.78 -32.82
N ALA A 14 -5.44 -13.79 -33.59
CA ALA A 14 -4.49 -14.91 -33.64
C ALA A 14 -3.63 -15.04 -32.37
N ALA A 15 -3.49 -13.97 -31.59
CA ALA A 15 -2.78 -13.93 -30.31
C ALA A 15 -3.68 -14.18 -29.09
N GLY A 16 -4.97 -14.46 -29.30
CA GLY A 16 -5.93 -14.81 -28.25
C GLY A 16 -6.89 -13.70 -27.84
N ASP A 17 -6.89 -12.57 -28.55
CA ASP A 17 -7.89 -11.52 -28.35
C ASP A 17 -9.28 -12.03 -28.77
N CYS A 18 -10.20 -12.03 -27.81
CA CYS A 18 -11.57 -12.47 -27.95
C CYS A 18 -12.52 -11.34 -28.43
N ASN A 19 -12.09 -10.08 -28.39
CA ASN A 19 -12.83 -8.91 -28.84
C ASN A 19 -11.91 -7.79 -29.39
N ASP A 20 -11.39 -7.98 -30.61
CA ASP A 20 -10.55 -7.04 -31.40
C ASP A 20 -11.28 -5.76 -31.86
N ALA A 21 -12.17 -5.24 -31.01
CA ALA A 21 -12.86 -3.97 -31.15
C ALA A 21 -12.96 -3.22 -29.82
N ASP A 22 -12.42 -3.78 -28.74
CA ASP A 22 -12.42 -3.23 -27.39
C ASP A 22 -11.07 -3.44 -26.73
N ALA A 23 -10.27 -2.38 -26.66
CA ALA A 23 -8.92 -2.41 -26.12
C ALA A 23 -8.81 -2.77 -24.63
N ASN A 24 -9.94 -2.96 -23.93
CA ASN A 24 -9.97 -3.42 -22.53
C ASN A 24 -10.19 -4.93 -22.40
N VAL A 25 -10.36 -5.65 -23.51
CA VAL A 25 -10.66 -7.08 -23.55
C VAL A 25 -9.54 -7.81 -24.30
N ASN A 26 -8.63 -8.42 -23.56
CA ASN A 26 -7.50 -9.17 -24.13
C ASN A 26 -6.84 -10.08 -23.08
N PRO A 27 -6.00 -11.05 -23.49
CA PRO A 27 -5.25 -11.91 -22.57
C PRO A 27 -4.33 -11.25 -21.54
N GLY A 28 -4.11 -9.92 -21.62
CA GLY A 28 -3.36 -9.14 -20.67
C GLY A 28 -4.22 -8.28 -19.73
N ALA A 29 -5.54 -8.37 -19.81
CA ALA A 29 -6.47 -7.65 -18.95
C ALA A 29 -6.58 -8.31 -17.56
N ILE A 30 -7.22 -7.59 -16.63
CA ILE A 30 -7.76 -8.15 -15.40
C ILE A 30 -9.29 -8.18 -15.50
N GLU A 31 -9.90 -9.23 -14.96
CA GLU A 31 -11.36 -9.34 -14.78
C GLU A 31 -11.94 -8.17 -13.98
N VAL A 32 -13.08 -7.63 -14.44
CA VAL A 32 -13.76 -6.49 -13.81
C VAL A 32 -15.19 -6.86 -13.46
N GLU A 33 -15.42 -7.21 -12.20
CA GLU A 33 -16.79 -7.43 -11.71
C GLU A 33 -17.52 -6.07 -11.56
N VAL A 34 -18.44 -5.78 -12.48
CA VAL A 34 -19.26 -4.55 -12.43
C VAL A 34 -20.58 -4.82 -11.71
N THR A 35 -20.63 -4.46 -10.41
CA THR A 35 -21.86 -4.60 -9.61
C THR A 35 -22.69 -3.32 -9.52
N GLU A 36 -22.11 -2.18 -9.90
CA GLU A 36 -22.73 -0.86 -9.78
C GLU A 36 -23.29 -0.36 -11.12
N PRO A 37 -24.40 0.40 -11.10
CA PRO A 37 -24.97 0.95 -12.31
C PRO A 37 -24.09 2.08 -12.89
N ASP A 38 -24.02 2.13 -14.21
CA ASP A 38 -23.41 3.22 -14.96
C ASP A 38 -24.17 4.55 -14.81
N ALA A 39 -23.69 5.60 -15.48
CA ALA A 39 -24.32 6.92 -15.47
C ALA A 39 -25.77 6.93 -16.02
N SER A 40 -26.18 5.88 -16.74
CA SER A 40 -27.54 5.69 -17.24
C SER A 40 -28.44 4.87 -16.30
N GLY A 41 -27.88 4.40 -15.18
CA GLY A 41 -28.58 3.55 -14.21
C GLY A 41 -28.59 2.07 -14.61
N HIS A 42 -27.79 1.65 -15.60
CA HIS A 42 -27.71 0.28 -16.07
C HIS A 42 -26.44 -0.38 -15.53
N ILE A 43 -26.58 -1.58 -14.94
CA ILE A 43 -25.43 -2.41 -14.62
C ILE A 43 -25.03 -3.13 -15.93
N PRO A 44 -23.83 -2.90 -16.48
CA PRO A 44 -23.34 -3.62 -17.65
C PRO A 44 -23.44 -5.14 -17.48
N ALA A 45 -23.59 -5.86 -18.59
CA ALA A 45 -23.53 -7.30 -18.54
C ALA A 45 -22.11 -7.76 -18.19
N PRO A 46 -21.96 -8.80 -17.34
CA PRO A 46 -20.69 -9.49 -17.12
C PRO A 46 -19.97 -9.84 -18.42
N ALA A 47 -18.65 -9.70 -18.46
CA ALA A 47 -17.83 -9.98 -19.62
C ALA A 47 -16.59 -10.81 -19.25
N ASP A 48 -15.95 -11.38 -20.27
CA ASP A 48 -14.69 -12.10 -20.18
C ASP A 48 -13.62 -11.10 -20.64
N GLU A 49 -13.04 -10.33 -19.71
CA GLU A 49 -12.07 -9.30 -20.08
C GLU A 49 -10.71 -9.89 -20.40
N ASP A 50 -10.31 -10.96 -19.71
CA ASP A 50 -9.00 -11.59 -19.87
C ASP A 50 -8.95 -12.70 -20.94
N CYS A 51 -10.06 -12.93 -21.64
CA CYS A 51 -10.19 -13.89 -22.73
C CYS A 51 -9.81 -15.34 -22.34
N ASP A 52 -10.03 -15.73 -21.09
CA ASP A 52 -9.77 -17.10 -20.61
C ASP A 52 -10.96 -18.05 -20.82
N GLY A 53 -12.11 -17.53 -21.25
CA GLY A 53 -13.34 -18.26 -21.51
C GLY A 53 -14.25 -18.43 -20.30
N ALA A 54 -13.88 -17.89 -19.14
CA ALA A 54 -14.75 -17.65 -17.99
C ALA A 54 -15.12 -16.17 -17.91
N ILE A 55 -16.17 -15.87 -17.16
CA ILE A 55 -16.74 -14.52 -17.03
C ILE A 55 -16.67 -14.14 -15.56
N ASP A 56 -16.17 -12.95 -15.27
CA ASP A 56 -16.00 -12.37 -13.94
C ASP A 56 -15.28 -13.31 -12.95
N ASN A 57 -14.28 -14.07 -13.41
CA ASN A 57 -13.52 -15.00 -12.57
C ASN A 57 -12.37 -14.32 -11.83
N VAL A 58 -12.71 -13.29 -11.06
CA VAL A 58 -11.78 -12.52 -10.23
C VAL A 58 -10.90 -13.45 -9.39
N ALA A 59 -9.58 -13.21 -9.46
CA ALA A 59 -8.61 -14.04 -8.77
C ALA A 59 -8.86 -14.08 -7.25
N PRO A 60 -8.81 -15.27 -6.61
CA PRO A 60 -8.97 -15.36 -5.17
C PRO A 60 -7.76 -14.78 -4.43
N PRO A 61 -7.91 -14.44 -3.13
CA PRO A 61 -6.78 -14.07 -2.29
C PRO A 61 -5.68 -15.15 -2.25
N CYS A 62 -4.44 -14.72 -1.99
CA CYS A 62 -3.24 -15.56 -2.12
C CYS A 62 -2.34 -15.55 -0.87
N ASP A 63 -2.83 -15.01 0.23
CA ASP A 63 -2.06 -14.69 1.44
C ASP A 63 -2.49 -15.50 2.67
N ASP A 64 -3.39 -16.47 2.50
CA ASP A 64 -3.76 -17.39 3.57
C ASP A 64 -2.55 -18.25 4.01
N GLY A 65 -2.48 -18.53 5.31
CA GLY A 65 -1.44 -19.37 5.91
C GLY A 65 -0.02 -18.77 5.97
N LEU A 66 0.18 -17.52 5.54
CA LEU A 66 1.48 -16.85 5.72
C LEU A 66 1.79 -16.63 7.21
N SER A 67 3.02 -16.95 7.62
CA SER A 67 3.39 -16.78 9.04
C SER A 67 3.70 -15.33 9.37
N LEU A 68 3.44 -14.92 10.61
CA LEU A 68 3.79 -13.59 11.14
C LEU A 68 5.24 -13.18 10.84
N GLU A 69 6.18 -14.11 10.97
CA GLU A 69 7.63 -13.87 10.84
C GLU A 69 8.17 -14.16 9.44
N ASP A 70 7.29 -14.34 8.45
CA ASP A 70 7.71 -14.53 7.08
C ASP A 70 8.46 -13.29 6.58
N PHE A 71 9.59 -13.53 5.92
CA PHE A 71 10.47 -12.48 5.39
C PHE A 71 10.71 -12.68 3.89
N ASP A 72 9.96 -13.56 3.22
CA ASP A 72 9.92 -13.59 1.77
C ASP A 72 9.19 -12.33 1.28
N PRO A 73 9.85 -11.39 0.57
CA PRO A 73 9.20 -10.19 0.08
C PRO A 73 8.08 -10.49 -0.93
N ALA A 74 8.10 -11.64 -1.60
CA ALA A 74 6.96 -12.07 -2.42
C ALA A 74 5.72 -12.37 -1.56
N ASN A 75 5.89 -12.81 -0.31
CA ASN A 75 4.78 -12.98 0.64
C ASN A 75 4.37 -11.66 1.26
N GLY A 76 5.30 -10.69 1.42
CA GLY A 76 4.96 -9.30 1.70
C GLY A 76 4.07 -8.66 0.64
N ALA A 77 4.35 -8.93 -0.66
CA ALA A 77 3.49 -8.49 -1.75
C ALA A 77 2.11 -9.16 -1.71
N ARG A 78 2.05 -10.47 -1.44
CA ARG A 78 0.77 -11.19 -1.28
C ARG A 78 -0.07 -10.65 -0.13
N ALA A 79 0.56 -10.33 1.00
CA ALA A 79 -0.10 -9.75 2.17
C ALA A 79 -0.62 -8.32 1.97
N ILE A 80 -0.40 -7.73 0.79
CA ILE A 80 -1.07 -6.50 0.36
C ILE A 80 -1.95 -6.74 -0.86
N ASP A 81 -2.35 -7.99 -1.13
CA ASP A 81 -3.20 -8.47 -2.24
C ASP A 81 -2.59 -8.47 -3.65
N LEU A 82 -1.26 -8.35 -3.77
CA LEU A 82 -0.59 -8.56 -5.05
C LEU A 82 -0.38 -10.06 -5.31
N CYS A 83 -1.38 -10.69 -5.93
CA CYS A 83 -1.40 -12.14 -6.15
C CYS A 83 -0.83 -12.61 -7.50
N ALA A 84 -0.89 -11.78 -8.53
CA ALA A 84 -0.34 -12.12 -9.84
C ALA A 84 1.17 -11.87 -9.88
N PHE A 85 1.94 -12.84 -10.37
CA PHE A 85 3.39 -12.73 -10.57
C PHE A 85 3.73 -12.99 -12.04
N ALA A 86 4.59 -12.15 -12.59
CA ALA A 86 5.01 -12.20 -13.98
C ALA A 86 6.53 -12.23 -14.11
N SER A 87 7.00 -12.68 -15.28
CA SER A 87 8.40 -12.53 -15.66
C SER A 87 8.54 -11.37 -16.64
N ARG A 88 9.70 -10.71 -16.61
CA ARG A 88 10.06 -9.74 -17.65
C ARG A 88 10.12 -10.37 -19.05
N ASP A 89 10.33 -11.68 -19.11
CA ASP A 89 10.42 -12.46 -20.35
C ASP A 89 9.07 -12.90 -20.91
N ASP A 90 7.97 -12.71 -20.17
CA ASP A 90 6.61 -12.99 -20.64
C ASP A 90 5.79 -11.71 -20.79
N ARG A 91 4.60 -11.82 -21.39
CA ARG A 91 3.66 -10.71 -21.59
C ARG A 91 2.65 -10.56 -20.44
N ARG A 92 2.79 -11.31 -19.35
CA ARG A 92 1.84 -11.27 -18.25
C ARG A 92 2.06 -10.02 -17.40
N TRP A 93 1.01 -9.60 -16.72
CA TRP A 93 1.03 -8.52 -15.73
C TRP A 93 1.21 -9.08 -14.32
N GLY A 94 1.49 -8.20 -13.36
CA GLY A 94 1.66 -8.54 -11.95
C GLY A 94 3.02 -8.14 -11.39
N VAL A 95 3.39 -8.75 -10.27
CA VAL A 95 4.65 -8.52 -9.57
C VAL A 95 5.80 -9.10 -10.38
N LEU A 96 6.71 -8.24 -10.82
CA LEU A 96 7.96 -8.59 -11.51
C LEU A 96 9.10 -8.83 -10.51
N SER A 97 9.10 -8.10 -9.40
CA SER A 97 10.03 -8.33 -8.29
C SER A 97 9.51 -7.70 -7.00
N ALA A 98 9.85 -8.29 -5.85
CA ALA A 98 9.60 -7.74 -4.54
C ALA A 98 10.89 -7.78 -3.69
N ARG A 99 11.14 -6.75 -2.88
CA ARG A 99 12.32 -6.65 -2.00
C ARG A 99 11.97 -5.92 -0.71
N TYR A 100 12.45 -6.41 0.43
CA TYR A 100 12.53 -5.57 1.63
C TYR A 100 13.78 -4.69 1.54
N ILE A 101 13.61 -3.40 1.79
CA ILE A 101 14.62 -2.37 1.59
C ILE A 101 14.72 -1.45 2.80
N ARG A 102 15.87 -0.78 2.91
CA ARG A 102 16.08 0.42 3.72
C ARG A 102 15.60 1.65 2.94
N GLY A 103 15.43 2.79 3.59
CA GLY A 103 14.94 4.06 3.02
C GLY A 103 15.81 4.59 1.87
N ASP A 104 17.11 4.29 1.87
CA ASP A 104 18.02 4.56 0.75
C ASP A 104 17.89 3.60 -0.45
N GLY A 105 17.07 2.55 -0.32
CA GLY A 105 16.84 1.51 -1.32
C GLY A 105 17.80 0.32 -1.24
N SER A 106 18.73 0.30 -0.29
CA SER A 106 19.59 -0.85 -0.04
C SER A 106 18.80 -2.04 0.54
N PRO A 107 19.24 -3.30 0.36
CA PRO A 107 18.51 -4.46 0.89
C PRO A 107 18.42 -4.46 2.42
N ALA A 108 17.23 -4.76 2.97
CA ALA A 108 17.04 -4.94 4.40
C ALA A 108 17.32 -6.40 4.83
N ALA A 109 17.97 -6.57 5.99
CA ALA A 109 18.19 -7.88 6.59
C ALA A 109 16.95 -8.35 7.36
N ARG A 110 16.80 -9.67 7.58
CA ARG A 110 15.69 -10.21 8.38
C ARG A 110 15.65 -9.57 9.77
N SER A 111 14.50 -9.00 10.14
CA SER A 111 14.28 -8.41 11.46
C SER A 111 12.79 -8.47 11.88
N PRO A 112 12.48 -8.21 13.16
CA PRO A 112 11.10 -8.06 13.65
C PRO A 112 10.40 -6.77 13.22
N ALA A 113 11.06 -5.87 12.47
CA ALA A 113 10.46 -4.64 11.93
C ALA A 113 9.35 -4.91 10.90
N ILE A 114 9.21 -6.16 10.46
CA ILE A 114 8.21 -6.62 9.49
C ILE A 114 7.35 -7.71 10.12
N GLY A 115 6.04 -7.67 9.86
CA GLY A 115 5.14 -8.75 10.22
C GLY A 115 3.95 -8.89 9.26
N LEU A 116 3.48 -10.12 9.08
CA LEU A 116 2.28 -10.44 8.28
C LEU A 116 1.13 -10.86 9.20
N PHE A 117 0.12 -10.00 9.34
CA PHE A 117 -0.89 -10.09 10.39
C PHE A 117 -2.25 -10.52 9.85
N ASP A 118 -3.00 -11.37 10.56
CA ASP A 118 -4.43 -11.62 10.26
C ASP A 118 -5.31 -10.38 10.55
N GLY A 119 -4.79 -9.50 11.40
CA GLY A 119 -5.39 -8.28 11.90
C GLY A 119 -4.44 -7.66 12.92
N PHE A 120 -4.62 -6.39 13.24
CA PHE A 120 -3.78 -5.66 14.17
C PHE A 120 -4.53 -5.38 15.47
N GLY A 121 -4.29 -6.21 16.47
CA GLY A 121 -5.15 -6.30 17.64
C GLY A 121 -6.54 -6.92 17.30
N PRO A 122 -7.51 -6.85 18.22
CA PRO A 122 -8.83 -7.46 18.05
C PRO A 122 -9.80 -6.64 17.18
N ASN A 123 -9.47 -5.38 16.89
CA ASN A 123 -10.40 -4.40 16.33
C ASN A 123 -10.00 -3.89 14.93
N VAL A 124 -8.85 -4.30 14.40
CA VAL A 124 -8.38 -3.92 13.06
C VAL A 124 -8.18 -5.18 12.26
N ARG A 125 -8.93 -5.32 11.17
CA ARG A 125 -8.91 -6.52 10.31
C ARG A 125 -8.13 -6.26 9.03
N ALA A 126 -7.64 -7.34 8.43
CA ALA A 126 -7.22 -7.30 7.03
C ALA A 126 -8.39 -6.86 6.13
N GLN A 127 -8.07 -6.03 5.14
CA GLN A 127 -8.97 -5.36 4.22
C GLN A 127 -9.06 -6.11 2.90
N GLY A 128 -7.94 -6.61 2.38
CA GLY A 128 -7.94 -7.71 1.44
C GLY A 128 -7.66 -9.04 2.13
N GLY A 129 -7.55 -10.09 1.33
CA GLY A 129 -7.35 -11.48 1.70
C GLY A 129 -7.52 -11.88 3.17
N ALA A 130 -6.45 -12.48 3.69
CA ALA A 130 -6.33 -13.01 5.05
C ALA A 130 -5.24 -12.30 5.86
N ARG A 131 -4.34 -11.55 5.23
CA ARG A 131 -3.18 -10.91 5.85
C ARG A 131 -3.10 -9.43 5.48
N LEU A 132 -2.42 -8.69 6.34
CA LEU A 132 -1.93 -7.34 6.09
C LEU A 132 -0.43 -7.28 6.36
N LEU A 133 0.27 -6.37 5.68
CA LEU A 133 1.68 -6.08 5.94
C LEU A 133 1.79 -5.01 7.04
N ALA A 134 2.63 -5.26 8.04
CA ALA A 134 3.05 -4.26 9.00
C ALA A 134 4.55 -3.96 8.86
N LEU A 135 4.89 -2.68 8.79
CA LEU A 135 6.24 -2.14 8.86
C LEU A 135 6.36 -1.30 10.13
N SER A 136 7.45 -1.42 10.88
CA SER A 136 7.65 -0.67 12.14
C SER A 136 9.06 -0.15 12.27
N THR A 137 9.21 1.07 12.79
CA THR A 137 10.49 1.64 13.25
C THR A 137 11.00 1.01 14.53
N GLY A 138 10.19 0.16 15.15
CA GLY A 138 10.69 -0.80 16.12
C GLY A 138 10.39 -2.23 15.74
N ARG A 139 9.33 -2.80 16.32
CA ARG A 139 8.96 -4.20 16.09
C ARG A 139 7.49 -4.30 15.71
N ALA A 140 7.24 -4.84 14.52
CA ALA A 140 5.91 -5.19 14.04
C ALA A 140 5.41 -6.46 14.75
N ARG A 141 5.13 -6.36 16.05
CA ARG A 141 4.74 -7.46 16.95
C ARG A 141 3.71 -6.96 17.98
N LEU A 142 2.60 -7.67 18.11
CA LEU A 142 1.62 -7.43 19.18
C LEU A 142 2.18 -7.89 20.53
N PRO A 143 1.66 -7.41 21.68
CA PRO A 143 2.23 -7.68 23.00
C PRO A 143 2.39 -9.16 23.38
N ASP A 144 1.58 -10.05 22.81
CA ASP A 144 1.60 -11.50 23.05
C ASP A 144 2.44 -12.28 22.03
N HIS A 145 2.96 -11.61 20.99
CA HIS A 145 3.79 -12.24 19.98
C HIS A 145 5.24 -12.44 20.45
N PRO A 146 5.95 -13.45 19.92
CA PRO A 146 7.39 -13.55 20.05
C PRO A 146 8.08 -12.27 19.59
N ASP A 147 9.16 -11.91 20.27
CA ASP A 147 9.94 -10.70 20.00
C ASP A 147 9.16 -9.38 20.08
N ALA A 148 7.99 -9.33 20.73
CA ALA A 148 7.29 -8.08 21.02
C ALA A 148 8.20 -7.04 21.68
N CYS A 149 8.08 -5.79 21.24
CA CYS A 149 8.70 -4.68 21.97
C CYS A 149 8.00 -4.54 23.33
N ARG A 150 8.78 -4.47 24.41
CA ARG A 150 8.27 -4.38 25.80
C ARG A 150 8.40 -2.96 26.38
N SER A 151 8.67 -2.01 25.50
CA SER A 151 8.83 -0.58 25.74
C SER A 151 8.19 0.19 24.59
N GLU A 152 8.13 1.51 24.70
CA GLU A 152 7.68 2.40 23.63
C GLU A 152 8.74 2.55 22.51
N SER A 153 9.96 2.05 22.73
CA SER A 153 11.04 2.09 21.73
C SER A 153 11.80 0.77 21.66
N CYS A 154 12.07 0.28 20.46
CA CYS A 154 12.92 -0.89 20.21
C CYS A 154 13.59 -0.83 18.84
N SER A 155 14.89 -0.53 18.76
CA SER A 155 15.59 -0.55 17.47
C SER A 155 15.66 -1.93 16.80
N SER A 156 15.50 -1.96 15.47
CA SER A 156 15.65 -3.12 14.59
C SER A 156 16.81 -3.00 13.61
N TYR A 157 17.13 -1.79 13.17
CA TYR A 157 18.17 -1.48 12.19
C TYR A 157 19.12 -0.34 12.60
N GLY A 158 18.73 0.53 13.54
CA GLY A 158 19.53 1.67 14.01
C GLY A 158 19.69 2.75 12.94
N PRO A 159 20.83 3.47 12.88
CA PRO A 159 21.01 4.60 11.97
C PRO A 159 20.68 4.27 10.51
N GLY A 160 20.04 5.25 9.88
CA GLY A 160 19.32 5.11 8.63
C GLY A 160 19.51 6.26 7.66
N ALA A 161 18.74 6.23 6.59
CA ALA A 161 18.61 7.34 5.65
C ALA A 161 17.20 7.36 5.05
N ALA A 162 16.63 8.56 4.98
CA ALA A 162 15.35 8.77 4.32
C ALA A 162 15.49 8.64 2.79
N PRO A 163 14.39 8.33 2.09
CA PRO A 163 14.38 8.36 0.63
C PRO A 163 14.73 9.75 0.07
N PRO A 164 15.27 9.85 -1.16
CA PRO A 164 15.59 11.14 -1.76
C PRO A 164 14.41 12.11 -1.76
N GLY A 165 14.64 13.31 -1.22
CA GLY A 165 13.61 14.34 -1.06
C GLY A 165 12.93 14.35 0.31
N PHE A 166 13.17 13.36 1.16
CA PHE A 166 12.63 13.24 2.52
C PHE A 166 13.74 13.38 3.58
N PRO A 167 13.41 13.69 4.84
CA PRO A 167 12.06 13.90 5.38
C PRO A 167 11.39 15.20 4.91
N GLN A 168 10.07 15.20 4.87
CA GLN A 168 9.25 16.37 4.57
C GLN A 168 8.11 16.42 5.57
N ASP A 169 7.87 17.57 6.17
CA ASP A 169 6.74 17.74 7.09
C ASP A 169 6.15 19.14 6.89
N ASN A 170 5.19 19.50 7.73
CA ASN A 170 4.65 20.82 7.87
C ASN A 170 5.79 21.85 7.99
N PRO A 171 5.91 22.80 7.05
CA PRO A 171 7.02 23.76 7.03
C PRO A 171 7.14 24.63 8.29
N ASP A 172 6.06 24.74 9.08
CA ASP A 172 6.05 25.44 10.36
C ASP A 172 6.75 24.64 11.49
N CYS A 173 6.92 23.32 11.33
CA CYS A 173 7.71 22.41 12.15
C CYS A 173 8.62 21.53 11.28
N PRO A 174 9.78 22.06 10.86
CA PRO A 174 10.66 21.32 9.96
C PRO A 174 11.20 20.04 10.62
N PRO A 175 11.25 18.91 9.90
CA PRO A 175 11.77 17.66 10.44
C PRO A 175 13.30 17.69 10.55
N SER A 176 13.84 16.85 11.42
CA SER A 176 15.28 16.57 11.53
C SER A 176 15.77 15.73 10.35
N ASP A 177 17.02 15.92 9.92
CA ASP A 177 17.65 15.07 8.89
C ASP A 177 18.27 13.77 9.48
N PHE A 178 18.16 13.55 10.79
CA PHE A 178 18.64 12.33 11.44
C PHE A 178 17.59 11.24 11.30
N ILE A 179 17.96 10.09 10.74
CA ILE A 179 17.02 9.01 10.43
C ILE A 179 17.46 7.72 11.10
N ASN A 180 16.51 6.99 11.68
CA ASN A 180 16.74 5.69 12.30
C ASN A 180 15.68 4.69 11.84
N ASP A 181 16.03 3.41 12.01
CA ASP A 181 15.14 2.27 11.94
C ASP A 181 14.22 2.21 10.70
N ASP A 182 14.71 2.73 9.58
CA ASP A 182 13.98 2.76 8.33
C ASP A 182 13.80 1.37 7.73
N ILE A 183 12.60 1.11 7.21
CA ILE A 183 12.23 -0.16 6.60
C ILE A 183 11.16 0.04 5.54
N GLY A 184 11.22 -0.75 4.48
CA GLY A 184 10.22 -0.71 3.43
C GLY A 184 10.06 -1.99 2.65
N LEU A 185 8.95 -2.07 1.92
CA LEU A 185 8.69 -3.03 0.86
C LEU A 185 8.74 -2.30 -0.49
N GLU A 186 9.62 -2.74 -1.38
CA GLU A 186 9.62 -2.36 -2.79
C GLU A 186 8.96 -3.47 -3.61
N VAL A 187 8.01 -3.10 -4.46
CA VAL A 187 7.45 -3.96 -5.50
C VAL A 187 7.59 -3.29 -6.85
N VAL A 188 8.08 -4.04 -7.84
CA VAL A 188 8.06 -3.64 -9.24
C VAL A 188 6.93 -4.40 -9.91
N LEU A 189 5.99 -3.66 -10.48
CA LEU A 189 4.74 -4.17 -11.03
C LEU A 189 4.69 -3.87 -12.53
N ARG A 190 4.06 -4.77 -13.29
CA ARG A 190 3.52 -4.47 -14.61
C ARG A 190 2.01 -4.42 -14.49
N ALA A 191 1.39 -3.31 -14.91
CA ALA A 191 -0.05 -3.13 -14.86
C ALA A 191 -0.77 -4.07 -15.87
N PRO A 192 -1.98 -4.58 -15.54
CA PRO A 192 -2.89 -5.18 -16.52
C PRO A 192 -3.16 -4.21 -17.67
N GLN A 193 -3.46 -4.72 -18.86
CA GLN A 193 -3.63 -3.90 -20.07
C GLN A 193 -4.83 -2.95 -20.02
N ASN A 194 -5.89 -3.32 -19.29
CA ASN A 194 -7.09 -2.49 -19.09
C ASN A 194 -7.01 -1.59 -17.85
N ALA A 195 -5.87 -1.55 -17.13
CA ALA A 195 -5.74 -0.72 -15.94
C ALA A 195 -5.60 0.77 -16.28
N THR A 196 -6.34 1.61 -15.55
CA THR A 196 -6.27 3.08 -15.58
C THR A 196 -5.68 3.67 -14.29
N GLY A 197 -5.56 2.86 -13.24
CA GLY A 197 -4.96 3.23 -11.97
C GLY A 197 -4.76 2.03 -11.04
N TYR A 198 -4.36 2.34 -9.82
CA TYR A 198 -4.30 1.41 -8.71
C TYR A 198 -4.68 2.13 -7.41
N GLU A 199 -5.11 1.37 -6.42
CA GLU A 199 -5.33 1.83 -5.06
C GLU A 199 -4.77 0.85 -4.04
N PHE A 200 -4.48 1.34 -2.84
CA PHE A 200 -4.13 0.55 -1.67
C PHE A 200 -4.61 1.25 -0.40
N LEU A 201 -4.71 0.48 0.68
CA LEU A 201 -5.10 0.95 2.00
C LEU A 201 -3.90 0.97 2.93
N PHE A 202 -3.87 1.95 3.83
CA PHE A 202 -2.89 1.97 4.90
C PHE A 202 -3.44 2.56 6.20
N LYS A 203 -2.78 2.23 7.32
CA LYS A 203 -2.93 2.91 8.63
C LYS A 203 -1.56 3.27 9.16
N PHE A 204 -1.51 4.32 9.97
CA PHE A 204 -0.31 4.71 10.70
C PHE A 204 -0.63 4.80 12.19
N TYR A 205 0.23 4.22 13.02
CA TYR A 205 0.18 4.25 14.48
C TYR A 205 1.51 4.76 15.01
N THR A 206 1.49 5.48 16.13
CA THR A 206 2.69 6.06 16.73
C THR A 206 2.50 6.23 18.24
N TYR A 207 3.59 6.08 19.00
CA TYR A 207 3.65 6.48 20.42
C TYR A 207 3.82 8.00 20.59
N GLU A 208 4.02 8.76 19.50
CA GLU A 208 4.34 10.19 19.57
C GLU A 208 3.10 11.11 19.67
N TYR A 209 1.90 10.58 19.42
CA TYR A 209 0.68 11.37 19.38
C TYR A 209 -0.16 11.18 20.65
N PRO A 210 -0.70 12.25 21.26
CA PRO A 210 -0.71 13.64 20.78
C PRO A 210 0.42 14.53 21.29
N GLU A 211 1.29 14.04 22.19
CA GLU A 211 2.20 14.87 22.98
C GLU A 211 3.28 15.57 22.16
N TRP A 212 3.66 15.02 21.01
CA TRP A 212 4.83 15.45 20.24
C TRP A 212 4.47 15.96 18.84
N VAL A 213 3.22 16.39 18.65
CA VAL A 213 2.82 17.09 17.43
C VAL A 213 3.62 18.38 17.28
N CYS A 214 4.06 18.68 16.05
CA CYS A 214 4.81 19.87 15.70
C CYS A 214 6.26 19.88 16.23
N GLU A 215 6.85 18.71 16.46
CA GLU A 215 8.25 18.52 16.85
C GLU A 215 9.10 18.03 15.66
N ASP A 216 10.44 18.07 15.77
CA ASP A 216 11.35 17.75 14.67
C ASP A 216 11.71 16.26 14.55
N PHE A 217 11.17 15.41 15.43
CA PHE A 217 11.48 13.97 15.52
C PHE A 217 10.30 13.06 15.15
N ASN A 218 9.35 13.55 14.35
CA ASN A 218 8.16 12.75 14.04
C ASN A 218 8.40 11.73 12.92
N ASP A 219 8.11 10.46 13.23
CA ASP A 219 8.19 9.34 12.29
C ASP A 219 7.34 9.58 11.05
N GLN A 220 7.82 9.10 9.89
CA GLN A 220 7.13 9.30 8.62
C GLN A 220 6.90 8.00 7.85
N PHE A 221 5.69 7.87 7.30
CA PHE A 221 5.36 6.89 6.28
C PHE A 221 5.23 7.55 4.91
N VAL A 222 5.86 6.95 3.91
CA VAL A 222 5.77 7.38 2.51
C VAL A 222 5.48 6.20 1.60
N ALA A 223 4.64 6.43 0.60
CA ALA A 223 4.41 5.51 -0.50
C ALA A 223 4.91 6.17 -1.79
N LEU A 224 6.07 5.74 -2.28
CA LEU A 224 6.74 6.36 -3.44
C LEU A 224 6.49 5.56 -4.71
N ALA A 225 6.05 6.24 -5.77
CA ALA A 225 5.93 5.65 -7.10
C ALA A 225 7.06 6.12 -8.04
N THR A 226 7.56 5.20 -8.87
CA THR A 226 8.49 5.48 -9.96
C THR A 226 8.03 4.77 -11.24
N PRO A 227 7.78 5.50 -12.35
CA PRO A 227 7.82 6.95 -12.47
C PRO A 227 6.81 7.66 -11.54
N ALA A 228 7.12 8.87 -11.13
CA ALA A 228 6.24 9.66 -10.27
C ALA A 228 4.98 10.08 -11.06
N PRO A 229 3.76 9.71 -10.62
CA PRO A 229 2.55 10.08 -11.33
C PRO A 229 2.24 11.57 -11.18
N PRO A 230 1.58 12.21 -12.17
CA PRO A 230 1.12 13.59 -12.04
C PRO A 230 0.25 13.79 -10.80
N GLY A 231 0.53 14.84 -10.02
CA GLY A 231 -0.16 15.12 -8.76
C GLY A 231 0.48 14.48 -7.52
N SER A 232 1.49 13.61 -7.68
CA SER A 232 2.32 13.17 -6.56
C SER A 232 3.20 14.29 -6.03
N TYR A 233 3.53 14.23 -4.73
CA TYR A 233 4.43 15.19 -4.09
C TYR A 233 5.83 14.58 -3.96
N ASN A 234 6.76 15.00 -4.83
CA ASN A 234 8.10 14.38 -4.94
C ASN A 234 8.05 12.85 -5.14
N GLY A 235 7.02 12.35 -5.83
CA GLY A 235 6.79 10.91 -6.04
C GLY A 235 6.05 10.21 -4.90
N ASN A 236 5.80 10.88 -3.77
CA ASN A 236 4.95 10.36 -2.70
C ASN A 236 3.47 10.44 -3.08
N LEU A 237 2.74 9.38 -2.76
CA LEU A 237 1.31 9.20 -3.01
C LEU A 237 0.45 9.41 -1.76
N SER A 238 1.05 9.28 -0.57
CA SER A 238 0.35 9.33 0.71
C SER A 238 0.59 10.67 1.41
N PHE A 239 -0.37 11.59 1.27
CA PHE A 239 -0.31 12.95 1.81
C PHE A 239 -1.71 13.52 2.08
N ASP A 240 -1.83 14.52 2.95
CA ASP A 240 -3.10 15.21 3.22
C ASP A 240 -3.47 16.29 2.18
N GLY A 241 -4.58 17.01 2.40
CA GLY A 241 -5.06 18.06 1.48
C GLY A 241 -4.07 19.21 1.31
N GLU A 242 -3.13 19.38 2.25
CA GLU A 242 -2.06 20.37 2.24
C GLU A 242 -0.76 19.84 1.60
N GLY A 243 -0.74 18.57 1.17
CA GLY A 243 0.42 17.92 0.56
C GLY A 243 1.46 17.45 1.57
N ARG A 244 1.11 17.36 2.85
CA ARG A 244 2.02 16.91 3.92
C ARG A 244 2.09 15.38 3.94
N PRO A 245 3.27 14.77 4.02
CA PRO A 245 3.41 13.32 4.19
C PRO A 245 2.75 12.81 5.47
N VAL A 246 2.63 11.49 5.58
CA VAL A 246 2.07 10.84 6.77
C VAL A 246 3.10 10.89 7.89
N SER A 247 2.87 11.77 8.86
CA SER A 247 3.53 11.84 10.16
C SER A 247 2.47 12.19 11.22
N VAL A 248 2.85 12.40 12.49
CA VAL A 248 1.90 12.88 13.52
C VAL A 248 1.25 14.23 13.16
N ASN A 249 1.86 14.99 12.24
CA ASN A 249 1.39 16.30 11.79
C ASN A 249 0.34 16.22 10.67
N ILE A 250 0.00 15.02 10.22
CA ILE A 250 -1.00 14.81 9.16
C ILE A 250 -2.43 15.05 9.66
N ALA A 251 -3.28 15.62 8.81
CA ALA A 251 -4.68 15.89 9.11
C ALA A 251 -5.62 14.65 9.19
N PHE A 252 -5.10 13.46 9.56
CA PHE A 252 -5.86 12.19 9.58
C PHE A 252 -5.80 11.41 10.91
N PHE A 253 -5.29 12.00 11.99
CA PHE A 253 -5.34 11.36 13.30
C PHE A 253 -6.77 11.36 13.85
N ASP A 254 -7.38 10.18 13.80
CA ASP A 254 -8.79 9.96 14.13
C ASP A 254 -9.00 8.86 15.18
N VAL A 255 -7.93 8.13 15.51
CA VAL A 255 -7.93 7.01 16.46
C VAL A 255 -7.05 7.37 17.64
N CYS A 256 -7.66 7.86 18.72
CA CYS A 256 -6.99 8.25 19.96
C CYS A 256 -8.01 8.48 21.07
N ASP A 257 -7.57 8.73 22.32
CA ASP A 257 -8.45 9.20 23.38
C ASP A 257 -8.99 10.61 23.06
N GLY A 258 -10.28 10.72 22.79
CA GLY A 258 -10.94 11.99 22.42
C GLY A 258 -10.99 12.29 20.91
N CYS A 259 -10.44 11.43 20.04
CA CYS A 259 -10.57 11.56 18.60
C CYS A 259 -11.95 11.09 18.07
N PRO A 260 -12.34 11.44 16.83
CA PRO A 260 -13.64 11.08 16.25
C PRO A 260 -13.99 9.59 16.25
N LEU A 261 -13.00 8.69 16.10
CA LEU A 261 -13.22 7.23 16.14
C LEU A 261 -12.91 6.62 17.51
N GLY A 262 -12.45 7.41 18.48
CA GLY A 262 -12.03 6.96 19.80
C GLY A 262 -10.78 6.08 19.76
N SER A 263 -10.50 5.36 20.86
CA SER A 263 -9.26 4.59 21.05
C SER A 263 -9.45 3.06 21.01
N SER A 264 -10.61 2.57 20.58
CA SER A 264 -10.91 1.13 20.57
C SER A 264 -9.94 0.34 19.71
N GLU A 265 -9.52 0.88 18.56
CA GLU A 265 -8.56 0.23 17.66
C GLU A 265 -7.13 0.18 18.20
N LEU A 266 -6.81 0.88 19.30
CA LEU A 266 -5.52 0.77 19.99
C LEU A 266 -5.50 -0.40 20.98
N VAL A 267 -6.66 -0.92 21.37
CA VAL A 267 -6.74 -1.99 22.37
C VAL A 267 -6.01 -3.24 21.85
N GLY A 268 -5.01 -3.72 22.58
CA GLY A 268 -4.30 -4.96 22.24
C GLY A 268 -3.27 -4.84 21.11
N THR A 269 -3.03 -3.63 20.58
CA THR A 269 -2.02 -3.40 19.54
C THR A 269 -0.61 -3.21 20.09
N GLY A 270 -0.49 -2.88 21.37
CA GLY A 270 0.75 -2.38 21.99
C GLY A 270 0.69 -0.88 22.25
N PHE A 271 -0.02 -0.14 21.39
CA PHE A 271 -0.31 1.27 21.59
C PHE A 271 -1.36 1.47 22.70
N SER A 272 -1.08 2.37 23.63
CA SER A 272 -1.89 2.79 24.76
C SER A 272 -3.16 3.52 24.29
N PRO A 273 -4.37 3.02 24.63
CA PRO A 273 -5.63 3.69 24.34
C PRO A 273 -5.84 5.06 25.03
N ARG A 274 -4.87 5.52 25.83
CA ARG A 274 -4.92 6.76 26.61
C ARG A 274 -3.85 7.79 26.22
N ARG A 275 -2.85 7.38 25.46
CA ARG A 275 -1.64 8.18 25.23
C ARG A 275 -1.16 8.18 23.80
N ASP A 276 -1.60 7.21 23.00
CA ASP A 276 -1.05 7.01 21.68
C ASP A 276 -2.13 7.28 20.64
N GLY A 277 -1.73 7.36 19.38
CA GLY A 277 -2.63 7.70 18.29
C GLY A 277 -2.41 6.88 17.04
N GLY A 278 -3.40 6.93 16.16
CA GLY A 278 -3.26 6.49 14.81
C GLY A 278 -4.29 7.11 13.87
N THR A 279 -4.14 6.77 12.60
CA THR A 279 -5.09 7.13 11.57
C THR A 279 -6.19 6.09 11.47
N ARG A 280 -7.34 6.50 10.91
CA ARG A 280 -8.27 5.54 10.30
C ARG A 280 -7.60 4.83 9.11
N TRP A 281 -8.27 3.85 8.50
CA TRP A 281 -7.86 3.36 7.18
C TRP A 281 -7.92 4.50 6.17
N LEU A 282 -6.79 4.78 5.54
CA LEU A 282 -6.65 5.73 4.46
C LEU A 282 -6.49 4.95 3.15
N LYS A 283 -7.14 5.45 2.11
CA LYS A 283 -7.04 4.92 0.75
C LYS A 283 -6.24 5.88 -0.09
N THR A 284 -5.15 5.39 -0.65
CA THR A 284 -4.38 6.08 -1.67
C THR A 284 -4.70 5.48 -3.03
N ARG A 285 -4.94 6.32 -4.04
CA ARG A 285 -5.05 5.89 -5.44
C ARG A 285 -4.13 6.72 -6.32
N ALA A 286 -3.71 6.16 -7.46
CA ALA A 286 -2.87 6.85 -8.43
C ALA A 286 -3.08 6.30 -9.85
N PRO A 287 -2.82 7.11 -10.90
CA PRO A 287 -2.94 6.66 -12.28
C PRO A 287 -1.81 5.70 -12.68
N VAL A 288 -2.13 4.80 -13.61
CA VAL A 288 -1.19 3.96 -14.34
C VAL A 288 -1.76 3.72 -15.75
N ARG A 289 -0.90 3.47 -16.73
CA ARG A 289 -1.34 3.00 -18.05
C ARG A 289 -1.27 1.49 -18.14
N GLY A 290 -2.14 0.90 -18.97
CA GLY A 290 -2.09 -0.51 -19.31
C GLY A 290 -0.69 -0.95 -19.76
N GLY A 291 -0.18 -2.03 -19.16
CA GLY A 291 1.16 -2.57 -19.46
C GLY A 291 2.34 -1.74 -18.94
N GLU A 292 2.10 -0.59 -18.29
CA GLU A 292 3.15 0.23 -17.71
C GLU A 292 3.86 -0.51 -16.57
N GLU A 293 5.18 -0.39 -16.52
CA GLU A 293 5.96 -0.86 -15.38
C GLU A 293 6.15 0.28 -14.37
N ILE A 294 5.76 0.01 -13.12
CA ILE A 294 5.90 0.94 -11.99
C ILE A 294 6.66 0.26 -10.84
N SER A 295 7.45 1.04 -10.11
CA SER A 295 7.99 0.64 -8.81
C SER A 295 7.23 1.39 -7.72
N LEU A 296 6.71 0.65 -6.75
CA LEU A 296 6.10 1.18 -5.53
C LEU A 296 6.99 0.84 -4.34
N ARG A 297 7.29 1.84 -3.50
CA ARG A 297 8.03 1.67 -2.26
C ARG A 297 7.21 2.20 -1.09
N PHE A 298 6.78 1.31 -0.22
CA PHE A 298 6.17 1.65 1.07
C PHE A 298 7.28 1.70 2.10
N ILE A 299 7.56 2.86 2.68
CA ILE A 299 8.71 3.06 3.57
C ILE A 299 8.21 3.77 4.83
N LEU A 300 8.63 3.26 5.98
CA LEU A 300 8.47 3.88 7.28
C LEU A 300 9.87 4.16 7.85
N PHE A 301 10.07 5.31 8.46
CA PHE A 301 11.34 5.65 9.10
C PHE A 301 11.14 6.56 10.31
N ASP A 302 12.03 6.38 11.29
CA ASP A 302 12.10 7.19 12.50
C ASP A 302 12.92 8.44 12.20
N THR A 303 12.41 9.58 12.63
CA THR A 303 13.02 10.88 12.36
C THR A 303 13.50 11.50 13.66
N GLY A 304 14.67 12.14 13.65
CA GLY A 304 15.16 12.96 14.74
C GLY A 304 15.73 12.23 15.96
N ASP A 305 15.14 11.14 16.42
CA ASP A 305 15.70 10.32 17.49
C ASP A 305 15.55 8.79 17.28
N ASP A 306 15.61 7.99 18.34
CA ASP A 306 15.44 6.53 18.32
C ASP A 306 14.37 6.08 19.32
N ARG A 307 13.39 6.96 19.59
CA ARG A 307 12.38 6.81 20.63
C ARG A 307 10.99 6.90 20.03
N PHE A 308 10.05 6.17 20.66
CA PHE A 308 8.64 6.19 20.31
C PHE A 308 8.38 5.62 18.92
N ASP A 309 8.42 4.29 18.83
CA ASP A 309 8.23 3.57 17.58
C ASP A 309 6.87 3.88 16.92
N SER A 310 6.84 3.83 15.60
CA SER A 310 5.65 3.86 14.78
C SER A 310 5.43 2.55 14.04
N THR A 311 4.22 2.36 13.54
CA THR A 311 3.84 1.20 12.73
C THR A 311 2.92 1.64 11.60
N ALA A 312 3.28 1.28 10.36
CA ALA A 312 2.44 1.41 9.19
C ALA A 312 1.86 0.04 8.83
N LEU A 313 0.54 -0.04 8.66
CA LEU A 313 -0.15 -1.20 8.08
C LEU A 313 -0.45 -0.89 6.63
N ILE A 314 -0.21 -1.84 5.71
CA ILE A 314 -0.52 -1.75 4.28
C ILE A 314 -1.31 -2.98 3.88
N ASP A 315 -2.35 -2.79 3.06
CA ASP A 315 -3.30 -3.84 2.68
C ASP A 315 -4.11 -3.41 1.45
N GLY A 316 -4.88 -4.32 0.85
CA GLY A 316 -5.97 -3.99 -0.05
C GLY A 316 -5.53 -3.41 -1.39
N PHE A 317 -4.36 -3.80 -1.93
CA PHE A 317 -3.96 -3.34 -3.25
C PHE A 317 -4.95 -3.83 -4.31
N ARG A 318 -5.40 -2.91 -5.18
CA ARG A 318 -6.29 -3.23 -6.30
C ARG A 318 -5.91 -2.44 -7.52
N TRP A 319 -5.98 -3.09 -8.68
CA TRP A 319 -5.98 -2.39 -9.96
C TRP A 319 -7.33 -1.72 -10.17
N ILE A 320 -7.32 -0.52 -10.74
CA ILE A 320 -8.52 0.19 -11.19
C ILE A 320 -8.61 -0.02 -12.70
N ALA A 321 -9.64 -0.75 -13.15
CA ALA A 321 -9.88 -1.06 -14.56
C ALA A 321 -11.31 -0.69 -15.02
N THR A 322 -12.03 0.12 -14.24
CA THR A 322 -13.40 0.56 -14.54
C THR A 322 -13.47 1.73 -15.55
N GLY A 323 -12.39 1.97 -16.30
CA GLY A 323 -12.23 3.14 -17.16
C GLY A 323 -12.08 4.48 -16.41
N GLY A 324 -12.05 5.58 -17.18
CA GLY A 324 -11.97 6.95 -16.65
C GLY A 324 -10.57 7.40 -16.23
N THR A 325 -10.48 8.60 -15.67
CA THR A 325 -9.23 9.20 -15.21
C THR A 325 -9.06 9.03 -13.71
N VAL A 326 -7.95 8.42 -13.28
CA VAL A 326 -7.56 8.35 -11.87
C VAL A 326 -6.60 9.50 -11.55
N SER A 327 -6.88 10.26 -10.50
CA SER A 327 -5.97 11.26 -9.95
C SER A 327 -5.27 10.72 -8.69
N VAL A 328 -4.06 11.18 -8.42
CA VAL A 328 -3.40 10.92 -7.14
C VAL A 328 -4.19 11.59 -6.03
N GLU A 329 -4.61 10.81 -5.02
CA GLU A 329 -5.24 11.32 -3.80
C GLU A 329 -5.08 10.31 -2.66
N THR A 330 -5.13 10.82 -1.43
CA THR A 330 -5.30 10.03 -0.22
C THR A 330 -6.51 10.53 0.55
N THR A 331 -7.43 9.63 0.87
CA THR A 331 -8.70 9.95 1.54
C THR A 331 -9.05 8.89 2.58
N PRO A 332 -9.91 9.20 3.57
CA PRO A 332 -10.55 8.19 4.39
C PRO A 332 -11.15 7.05 3.56
N ALA A 333 -10.81 5.81 3.89
CA ALA A 333 -11.48 4.64 3.32
C ALA A 333 -12.96 4.62 3.75
N VAL A 334 -13.85 4.22 2.84
CA VAL A 334 -15.28 4.06 3.10
C VAL A 334 -15.56 2.60 3.42
N ASP A 335 -16.22 2.35 4.55
CA ASP A 335 -16.63 1.04 5.04
C ASP A 335 -15.53 -0.05 4.99
N PRO A 336 -14.36 0.17 5.64
CA PRO A 336 -13.35 -0.87 5.78
C PRO A 336 -13.88 -2.09 6.54
N ARG A 337 -13.37 -3.29 6.22
CA ARG A 337 -13.81 -4.60 6.75
C ARG A 337 -13.58 -4.80 8.25
#